data_AF-A0A1H1N986-F1
#
_entry.id   AF-A0A1H1N986-F1
#
_cell.length_a   1.000
_cell.length_b   1.000
_cell.length_c   1.000
_cell.angle_alpha   90.00
_cell.angle_beta   90.00
_cell.angle_gamma   90.00
#
_symmetry.space_group_name_H-M   'P 1'
#
loop_
_entity.id
_entity.type
_entity.pdbx_description
1 polymer ?
#
loop_
_entity_poly.entity_id
_entity_poly.type
_entity_poly.pdbx_seq_one_letter_code
_entity_poly.pdbx_strand_id
1 'polypeptide(L)'
;MSLKKAGFLIVVILLIDQISKLYIKTHFSLGEEIEVFDWFKILFVENEGMAWGTKIPGEYGKLALTLFRLAAIVGIGYWLWDSVKKGGSRILIVSIALIFAGAFGNIIDSVFYGVIFNDSYGQVASFLPEAGGYSSLFHGKVVDMLYFPLWKGYLPEWMPFWGGKYFTFFEPVFNIADSAISVGVVMLLFFNKRAFPKEKKSEDKLD
;
A
#
# COMPACT_ATOMS: atom_id res chain seq x y z
N MET A 1 9.20 -20.55 -8.53
CA MET A 1 10.15 -19.60 -7.90
C MET A 1 10.39 -20.06 -6.47
N SER A 2 11.61 -19.97 -5.92
CA SER A 2 11.87 -20.46 -4.56
C SER A 2 11.50 -19.42 -3.49
N LEU A 3 11.29 -19.89 -2.25
CA LEU A 3 10.96 -19.03 -1.11
C LEU A 3 12.05 -17.99 -0.84
N LYS A 4 13.34 -18.34 -1.04
CA LYS A 4 14.47 -17.40 -0.91
C LYS A 4 14.36 -16.22 -1.88
N LYS A 5 13.98 -16.48 -3.14
CA LYS A 5 13.81 -15.42 -4.15
C LYS A 5 12.59 -14.55 -3.84
N ALA A 6 11.50 -15.15 -3.34
CA ALA A 6 10.32 -14.40 -2.89
C ALA A 6 10.63 -13.53 -1.67
N GLY A 7 11.33 -14.08 -0.68
CA GLY A 7 11.78 -13.34 0.50
C GLY A 7 12.70 -12.17 0.14
N PHE A 8 13.64 -12.36 -0.79
CA PHE A 8 14.49 -11.27 -1.29
C PHE A 8 13.66 -10.14 -1.92
N LEU A 9 12.70 -10.47 -2.79
CA LEU A 9 11.80 -9.48 -3.38
C LEU A 9 11.01 -8.72 -2.31
N ILE A 10 10.47 -9.43 -1.31
CA ILE A 10 9.74 -8.82 -0.19
C ILE A 10 10.61 -7.83 0.57
N VAL A 11 11.84 -8.24 0.95
CA VAL A 11 12.77 -7.38 1.70
C VAL A 11 13.12 -6.12 0.92
N VAL A 12 13.40 -6.24 -0.38
CA VAL A 12 13.73 -5.07 -1.22
C VAL A 12 12.57 -4.07 -1.25
N ILE A 13 11.33 -4.55 -1.44
CA ILE A 13 10.15 -3.67 -1.47
C ILE A 13 9.93 -3.00 -0.13
N LEU A 14 10.06 -3.75 0.98
CA LEU A 14 9.93 -3.21 2.33
C LEU A 14 10.98 -2.14 2.63
N LEU A 15 12.22 -2.35 2.20
CA LEU A 15 13.28 -1.35 2.37
C LEU A 15 12.94 -0.07 1.61
N ILE A 16 12.54 -0.18 0.34
CA ILE A 16 12.14 0.99 -0.45
C ILE A 16 10.96 1.71 0.20
N ASP A 17 9.93 0.98 0.63
CA ASP A 17 8.75 1.53 1.29
C ASP A 17 9.10 2.26 2.59
N GLN A 18 9.77 1.59 3.52
CA GLN A 18 10.07 2.13 4.85
C GLN A 18 11.11 3.25 4.82
N ILE A 19 12.11 3.17 3.93
CA ILE A 19 13.07 4.28 3.74
C ILE A 19 12.34 5.51 3.19
N SER A 20 11.48 5.33 2.20
CA SER A 20 10.73 6.45 1.61
C SER A 20 9.81 7.09 2.66
N LYS A 21 9.11 6.29 3.47
CA LYS A 21 8.20 6.78 4.51
C LYS A 21 8.92 7.49 5.65
N LEU A 22 10.01 6.90 6.14
CA LEU A 22 10.88 7.54 7.12
C LEU A 22 11.41 8.88 6.63
N TYR A 23 11.87 8.93 5.38
CA TYR A 23 12.34 10.17 4.77
C TYR A 23 11.25 11.25 4.78
N ILE A 24 10.06 10.94 4.25
CA ILE A 24 8.94 11.89 4.23
C ILE A 24 8.59 12.35 5.65
N LYS A 25 8.44 11.42 6.58
CA LYS A 25 8.07 11.71 7.98
C LYS A 25 9.06 12.64 8.69
N THR A 26 10.35 12.56 8.33
CA THR A 26 11.45 13.30 8.99
C THR A 26 11.96 14.51 8.22
N HIS A 27 11.35 14.84 7.07
CA HIS A 27 11.75 15.98 6.24
C HIS A 27 10.58 16.89 5.85
N PHE A 28 9.34 16.42 5.97
CA PHE A 28 8.15 17.16 5.56
C PHE A 28 7.23 17.41 6.76
N SER A 29 6.56 18.55 6.75
CA SER A 29 5.38 18.79 7.59
C SER A 29 4.12 18.23 6.92
N LEU A 30 3.12 17.83 7.70
CA LEU A 30 1.89 17.25 7.13
C LEU A 30 1.22 18.23 6.15
N GLY A 31 0.91 17.75 4.94
CA GLY A 31 0.32 18.55 3.86
C GLY A 31 1.35 19.35 3.03
N GLU A 32 2.63 19.28 3.37
CA GLU A 32 3.70 19.85 2.54
C GLU A 32 3.83 19.06 1.23
N GLU A 33 3.99 19.78 0.12
CA GLU A 33 4.19 19.19 -1.20
C GLU A 33 5.42 19.76 -1.91
N ILE A 34 6.09 18.89 -2.66
CA ILE A 34 7.11 19.25 -3.63
C ILE A 34 6.63 18.81 -5.00
N GLU A 35 6.63 19.74 -5.94
CA GLU A 35 6.36 19.48 -7.33
C GLU A 35 7.58 18.87 -8.01
N VAL A 36 7.42 17.67 -8.58
CA VAL A 36 8.48 16.97 -9.33
C VAL A 36 8.28 17.17 -10.83
N PHE A 37 7.03 17.02 -11.27
CA PHE A 37 6.55 17.36 -12.62
C PHE A 37 5.13 17.93 -12.49
N ASP A 38 4.64 18.60 -13.53
CA ASP A 38 3.27 19.17 -13.57
C ASP A 38 2.17 18.14 -13.22
N TRP A 39 2.43 16.85 -13.53
CA TRP A 39 1.52 15.72 -13.29
C TRP A 39 1.94 14.80 -12.13
N PHE A 40 3.03 15.11 -11.42
CA PHE A 40 3.54 14.31 -10.29
C PHE A 40 4.12 15.18 -9.17
N LYS A 41 3.58 14.97 -7.97
CA LYS A 41 4.00 15.63 -6.74
C LYS A 41 4.33 14.61 -5.67
N ILE A 42 5.28 14.98 -4.81
CA ILE A 42 5.47 14.34 -3.50
C ILE A 42 4.65 15.16 -2.52
N LEU A 43 3.57 14.61 -1.97
CA LEU A 43 2.67 15.28 -1.03
C LEU A 43 2.55 14.44 0.24
N PHE A 44 2.97 14.98 1.38
CA PHE A 44 2.92 14.22 2.63
C PHE A 44 1.50 14.17 3.19
N VAL A 45 0.91 12.97 3.20
CA VAL A 45 -0.38 12.66 3.84
C VAL A 45 -0.21 11.53 4.84
N GLU A 46 -0.97 11.60 5.94
CA GLU A 46 -1.11 10.49 6.88
C GLU A 46 -2.53 9.93 6.83
N ASN A 47 -2.61 8.62 6.66
CA ASN A 47 -3.86 7.89 6.50
C ASN A 47 -4.11 6.97 7.69
N GLU A 48 -5.38 6.81 8.07
CA GLU A 48 -5.78 5.84 9.09
C GLU A 48 -5.61 4.37 8.67
N GLY A 49 -5.09 4.12 7.47
CA GLY A 49 -4.83 2.79 6.94
C GLY A 49 -5.99 2.23 6.11
N MET A 50 -6.85 3.11 5.59
CA MET A 50 -7.92 2.76 4.65
C MET A 50 -7.71 3.40 3.30
N ALA A 51 -8.12 2.71 2.25
CA ALA A 51 -8.04 3.26 0.91
C ALA A 51 -9.04 4.43 0.73
N TRP A 52 -8.71 5.36 -0.17
CA TRP A 52 -9.60 6.47 -0.58
C TRP A 52 -10.02 7.43 0.53
N GLY A 53 -9.21 7.60 1.57
CA GLY A 53 -9.48 8.55 2.66
C GLY A 53 -10.73 8.24 3.49
N THR A 54 -11.31 7.05 3.31
CA THR A 54 -12.42 6.56 4.14
C THR A 54 -11.92 6.50 5.59
N LYS A 55 -12.78 6.79 6.57
CA LYS A 55 -12.43 6.69 8.00
C LYS A 55 -13.45 5.83 8.73
N ILE A 56 -12.99 4.86 9.52
CA ILE A 56 -13.83 4.24 10.55
C ILE A 56 -13.64 5.11 11.78
N PRO A 57 -14.68 5.80 12.27
CA PRO A 57 -14.53 6.71 13.39
C PRO A 57 -14.15 5.96 14.67
N GLY A 58 -13.26 6.59 15.45
CA GLY A 58 -12.89 6.14 16.79
C GLY A 58 -11.69 5.20 16.85
N GLU A 59 -11.04 5.18 18.02
CA GLU A 59 -9.85 4.36 18.30
C GLU A 59 -10.13 2.86 18.12
N TYR A 60 -11.31 2.38 18.54
CA TYR A 60 -11.72 1.00 18.33
C TYR A 60 -11.79 0.61 16.84
N GLY A 61 -12.25 1.53 15.99
CA GLY A 61 -12.30 1.32 14.54
C GLY A 61 -10.92 1.15 13.94
N LYS A 62 -9.98 2.01 14.36
CA LYS A 62 -8.58 1.92 13.97
C LYS A 62 -7.94 0.61 14.45
N LEU A 63 -8.11 0.26 15.72
CA LEU A 63 -7.57 -0.97 16.28
C LEU A 63 -8.10 -2.21 15.54
N ALA A 64 -9.41 -2.28 15.30
CA ALA A 64 -10.04 -3.38 14.56
C ALA A 64 -9.47 -3.51 13.15
N LEU A 65 -9.26 -2.40 12.45
CA LEU A 65 -8.64 -2.38 11.13
C LEU A 65 -7.19 -2.90 11.16
N THR A 66 -6.38 -2.45 12.11
CA THR A 66 -4.99 -2.91 12.26
C THR A 66 -4.94 -4.41 12.57
N LEU A 67 -5.80 -4.89 13.49
CA LEU A 67 -5.89 -6.32 13.84
C LEU A 67 -6.37 -7.18 12.67
N PHE A 68 -7.36 -6.71 11.90
CA PHE A 68 -7.81 -7.38 10.69
C PHE A 68 -6.67 -7.52 9.68
N ARG A 69 -5.88 -6.46 9.46
CA ARG A 69 -4.74 -6.49 8.54
C ARG A 69 -3.65 -7.45 9.02
N LEU A 70 -3.40 -7.52 10.34
CA LEU A 70 -2.50 -8.51 10.96
C LEU A 70 -2.99 -9.96 10.75
N ALA A 71 -4.29 -10.21 10.84
CA ALA A 71 -4.83 -11.53 10.52
C ALA A 71 -4.71 -11.85 9.02
N ALA A 72 -5.02 -10.88 8.14
CA ALA A 72 -4.97 -11.04 6.70
C ALA A 72 -3.55 -11.34 6.20
N ILE A 73 -2.51 -10.66 6.73
CA ILE A 73 -1.13 -10.91 6.33
C ILE A 73 -0.65 -12.32 6.70
N VAL A 74 -1.10 -12.89 7.82
CA VAL A 74 -0.82 -14.29 8.16
C VAL A 74 -1.41 -15.23 7.10
N GLY A 75 -2.64 -14.96 6.66
CA GLY A 75 -3.27 -15.71 5.56
C GLY A 75 -2.52 -15.58 4.24
N ILE A 76 -2.11 -14.37 3.86
CA ILE A 76 -1.32 -14.13 2.63
C ILE A 76 0.05 -14.81 2.73
N GLY A 77 0.70 -14.78 3.90
CA GLY A 77 1.99 -15.43 4.13
C GLY A 77 1.89 -16.95 4.03
N TYR A 78 0.84 -17.54 4.61
CA TYR A 78 0.53 -18.96 4.43
C TYR A 78 0.29 -19.29 2.95
N TRP A 79 -0.50 -18.47 2.25
CA TRP A 79 -0.79 -18.69 0.84
C TRP A 79 0.46 -18.59 -0.04
N LEU A 80 1.39 -17.69 0.27
CA LEU A 80 2.70 -17.61 -0.40
C LEU A 80 3.51 -18.89 -0.18
N TRP A 81 3.60 -19.34 1.07
CA TRP A 81 4.34 -20.55 1.42
C TRP A 81 3.76 -21.78 0.72
N ASP A 82 2.43 -21.97 0.78
CA ASP A 82 1.72 -23.07 0.14
C ASP A 82 1.90 -23.05 -1.39
N SER A 83 1.76 -21.87 -2.01
CA SER A 83 1.94 -21.69 -3.45
C SER A 83 3.36 -22.02 -3.91
N VAL A 84 4.38 -21.66 -3.12
CA VAL A 84 5.77 -22.04 -3.41
C VAL A 84 5.97 -23.55 -3.26
N LYS A 85 5.40 -24.16 -2.21
CA LYS A 85 5.54 -25.60 -1.93
C LYS A 85 4.86 -26.47 -2.99
N LYS A 86 3.70 -26.05 -3.50
CA LYS A 86 2.97 -26.72 -4.58
C LYS A 86 3.56 -26.48 -5.98
N GLY A 87 4.71 -25.81 -6.08
CA GLY A 87 5.33 -25.54 -7.38
C GLY A 87 4.53 -24.56 -8.24
N GLY A 88 3.79 -23.65 -7.60
CA GLY A 88 2.97 -22.65 -8.28
C GLY A 88 3.76 -21.83 -9.31
N SER A 89 3.03 -21.26 -10.26
CA SER A 89 3.64 -20.49 -11.34
C SER A 89 4.47 -19.31 -10.80
N ARG A 90 5.48 -18.88 -11.58
CA ARG A 90 6.30 -17.73 -11.18
C ARG A 90 5.47 -16.46 -11.02
N ILE A 91 4.46 -16.27 -11.88
CA ILE A 91 3.58 -15.10 -11.83
C ILE A 91 2.78 -15.09 -10.53
N LEU A 92 2.17 -16.23 -10.15
CA LEU A 92 1.45 -16.37 -8.89
C LEU A 92 2.34 -16.01 -7.69
N ILE A 93 3.53 -16.62 -7.60
CA ILE A 93 4.44 -16.40 -6.48
C ILE A 93 4.90 -14.94 -6.40
N VAL A 94 5.21 -14.30 -7.54
CA VAL A 94 5.59 -12.87 -7.58
C VAL A 94 4.42 -12.00 -7.14
N SER A 95 3.22 -12.23 -7.66
CA SER A 95 2.03 -11.48 -7.26
C SER A 95 1.75 -11.55 -5.76
N ILE A 96 1.78 -12.75 -5.18
CA ILE A 96 1.55 -12.91 -3.74
C ILE A 96 2.66 -12.22 -2.93
N ALA A 97 3.92 -12.32 -3.37
CA ALA A 97 5.04 -11.66 -2.72
C ALA A 97 4.91 -10.11 -2.74
N LEU A 98 4.45 -9.53 -3.85
CA LEU A 98 4.16 -8.10 -3.96
C LEU A 98 3.05 -7.66 -2.99
N ILE A 99 1.93 -8.40 -2.98
CA ILE A 99 0.79 -8.13 -2.08
C ILE A 99 1.23 -8.26 -0.62
N PHE A 100 1.97 -9.31 -0.28
CA PHE A 100 2.49 -9.53 1.06
C PHE A 100 3.43 -8.39 1.50
N ALA A 101 4.39 -8.02 0.65
CA ALA A 101 5.34 -6.95 0.96
C ALA A 101 4.65 -5.61 1.20
N GLY A 102 3.71 -5.23 0.33
CA GLY A 102 2.97 -3.99 0.50
C GLY A 102 2.04 -4.00 1.72
N ALA A 103 1.31 -5.10 1.92
CA ALA A 103 0.46 -5.25 3.11
C ALA A 103 1.29 -5.15 4.40
N PHE A 104 2.47 -5.75 4.42
CA PHE A 104 3.37 -5.71 5.57
C PHE A 104 3.97 -4.32 5.79
N GLY A 105 4.41 -3.63 4.73
CA GLY A 105 4.93 -2.27 4.82
C GLY A 105 3.94 -1.33 5.49
N ASN A 106 2.70 -1.29 5.02
CA ASN A 106 1.67 -0.47 5.68
C ASN A 106 1.32 -0.94 7.11
N ILE A 107 1.52 -2.22 7.46
CA ILE A 107 1.25 -2.72 8.81
C ILE A 107 2.33 -2.21 9.78
N ILE A 108 3.59 -2.11 9.35
CA ILE A 108 4.66 -1.54 10.17
C ILE A 108 4.27 -0.14 10.63
N ASP A 109 3.81 0.71 9.72
CA ASP A 109 3.34 2.05 10.05
C ASP A 109 2.19 2.00 11.05
N SER A 110 1.15 1.22 10.73
CA SER A 110 -0.05 1.14 11.55
C SER A 110 0.20 0.60 12.97
N VAL A 111 1.18 -0.28 13.13
CA VAL A 111 1.54 -0.85 14.43
C VAL A 111 2.45 0.09 15.21
N PHE A 112 3.49 0.63 14.57
CA PHE A 112 4.61 1.24 15.30
C PHE A 112 4.69 2.76 15.21
N TYR A 113 4.27 3.39 14.10
CA TYR A 113 4.58 4.82 13.86
C TYR A 113 3.95 5.75 14.88
N GLY A 114 2.81 5.36 15.48
CA GLY A 114 2.19 6.09 16.59
C GLY A 114 3.11 6.22 17.80
N VAL A 115 3.93 5.22 18.07
CA VAL A 115 4.81 5.17 19.25
C VAL A 115 6.18 5.80 18.98
N ILE A 116 6.70 5.67 17.75
CA ILE A 116 8.09 6.03 17.44
C ILE A 116 8.28 7.44 16.85
N PHE A 117 7.21 8.13 16.46
CA PHE A 117 7.27 9.51 15.99
C PHE A 117 6.34 10.40 16.80
N ASN A 118 6.69 11.68 16.96
CA ASN A 118 5.70 12.70 17.30
C ASN A 118 4.86 13.06 16.07
N ASP A 119 3.88 13.94 16.27
CA ASP A 119 2.98 14.35 15.21
C ASP A 119 3.70 15.23 14.16
N SER A 120 3.09 15.35 12.99
CA SER A 120 3.61 16.16 11.88
C SER A 120 2.79 17.43 11.64
N TYR A 121 1.95 17.87 12.60
CA TYR A 121 1.06 19.00 12.40
C TYR A 121 1.81 20.32 12.55
N GLY A 122 2.10 20.98 11.42
CA GLY A 122 2.85 22.24 11.40
C GLY A 122 4.32 22.09 11.82
N GLN A 123 4.83 20.86 11.85
CA GLN A 123 6.21 20.54 12.22
C GLN A 123 6.67 19.27 11.50
N VAL A 124 7.99 19.14 11.38
CA VAL A 124 8.63 17.91 10.93
C VAL A 124 8.71 16.93 12.11
N ALA A 125 8.36 15.66 11.89
CA ALA A 125 8.38 14.69 12.98
C ALA A 125 9.82 14.25 13.32
N SER A 126 10.08 14.12 14.61
CA SER A 126 11.28 13.56 15.20
C SER A 126 11.09 12.07 15.47
N PHE A 127 12.16 11.31 15.27
CA PHE A 127 12.21 9.89 15.61
C PHE A 127 12.56 9.71 17.10
N LEU A 128 11.80 8.87 17.80
CA LEU A 128 11.91 8.60 19.25
C LEU A 128 11.98 9.88 20.10
N PRO A 129 10.94 10.74 20.04
CA PRO A 129 10.88 11.95 20.84
C PRO A 129 10.87 11.62 22.35
N GLU A 130 11.54 12.45 23.16
CA GLU A 130 11.58 12.27 24.62
C GLU A 130 10.19 12.31 25.28
N ALA A 131 9.26 13.08 24.71
CA ALA A 131 7.88 13.20 25.16
C ALA A 131 7.00 11.98 24.81
N GLY A 132 7.52 11.01 24.06
CA GLY A 132 6.77 9.88 23.52
C GLY A 132 6.10 10.18 22.17
N GLY A 133 5.65 9.13 21.49
CA GLY A 133 5.02 9.25 20.17
C GLY A 133 3.63 9.87 20.19
N TYR A 134 3.09 10.21 19.01
CA TYR A 134 1.78 10.85 18.87
C TYR A 134 0.58 9.95 19.20
N SER A 135 0.78 8.65 19.33
CA SER A 135 -0.27 7.68 19.65
C SER A 135 0.28 6.40 20.29
N SER A 136 -0.61 5.45 20.56
CA SER A 136 -0.27 4.15 21.12
C SER A 136 0.07 3.12 20.03
N LEU A 137 0.54 1.94 20.46
CA LEU A 137 0.75 0.79 19.59
C LEU A 137 -0.56 0.44 18.86
N PHE A 138 -0.48 0.02 17.59
CA PHE A 138 -1.61 -0.28 16.70
C PHE A 138 -2.43 0.91 16.18
N HIS A 139 -2.10 2.13 16.63
CA HIS A 139 -2.81 3.36 16.26
C HIS A 139 -1.96 4.29 15.38
N GLY A 140 -0.86 3.79 14.82
CA GLY A 140 -0.05 4.54 13.87
C GLY A 140 -0.80 4.83 12.57
N LYS A 141 -0.51 5.95 11.93
CA LYS A 141 -1.00 6.32 10.61
C LYS A 141 -0.02 5.84 9.54
N VAL A 142 -0.55 5.45 8.39
CA VAL A 142 0.21 5.07 7.20
C VAL A 142 0.68 6.34 6.52
N VAL A 143 1.97 6.38 6.15
CA VAL A 143 2.56 7.53 5.45
C VAL A 143 2.37 7.36 3.95
N ASP A 144 1.67 8.31 3.34
CA ASP A 144 1.41 8.39 1.91
C ASP A 144 2.17 9.58 1.32
N MET A 145 2.68 9.43 0.10
CA MET A 145 3.54 10.47 -0.51
C MET A 145 3.38 10.69 -2.01
N LEU A 146 2.97 9.67 -2.77
CA LEU A 146 2.93 9.73 -4.22
C LEU A 146 1.58 10.29 -4.66
N TYR A 147 1.60 11.46 -5.29
CA TYR A 147 0.41 12.15 -5.76
C TYR A 147 0.51 12.48 -7.26
N PHE A 148 -0.45 12.02 -8.05
CA PHE A 148 -0.44 12.18 -9.51
C PHE A 148 -1.70 12.92 -9.99
N PRO A 149 -1.79 14.24 -9.82
CA PRO A 149 -2.94 14.99 -10.30
C PRO A 149 -2.90 15.15 -11.83
N LEU A 150 -3.17 14.06 -12.56
CA LEU A 150 -2.95 13.96 -14.00
C LEU A 150 -3.72 14.99 -14.83
N TRP A 151 -4.89 15.42 -14.35
CA TRP A 151 -5.64 16.50 -14.98
C TRP A 151 -6.42 17.29 -13.93
N LYS A 152 -6.39 18.62 -14.01
CA LYS A 152 -7.21 19.52 -13.19
C LYS A 152 -7.91 20.53 -14.08
N GLY A 153 -9.18 20.79 -13.80
CA GLY A 153 -9.92 21.82 -14.55
C GLY A 153 -11.38 21.90 -14.18
N TYR A 154 -12.04 22.93 -14.69
CA TYR A 154 -13.48 23.04 -14.64
C TYR A 154 -14.11 22.14 -15.70
N LEU A 155 -15.07 21.34 -15.26
CA LEU A 155 -15.82 20.47 -16.15
C LEU A 155 -16.75 21.30 -17.06
N PRO A 156 -16.92 20.93 -18.34
CA PRO A 156 -17.79 21.67 -19.26
C PRO A 156 -19.22 21.81 -18.74
N GLU A 157 -19.82 22.99 -18.89
CA GLU A 157 -21.18 23.28 -18.38
C GLU A 157 -22.25 22.32 -18.92
N TRP A 158 -22.05 21.77 -20.12
CA TRP A 158 -22.99 20.84 -20.74
C TRP A 158 -23.05 19.47 -20.04
N MET A 159 -22.12 19.14 -19.15
CA MET A 159 -22.09 17.84 -18.49
C MET A 159 -23.15 17.73 -17.39
N PRO A 160 -24.06 16.75 -17.45
CA PRO A 160 -25.08 16.55 -16.42
C PRO A 160 -24.46 16.34 -15.04
N PHE A 161 -25.03 16.94 -13.98
CA PHE A 161 -24.65 16.81 -12.56
C PHE A 161 -23.26 17.34 -12.14
N TRP A 162 -22.30 17.43 -13.07
CA TRP A 162 -20.90 17.75 -12.80
C TRP A 162 -20.39 19.01 -13.52
N GLY A 163 -21.15 19.53 -14.49
CA GLY A 163 -20.76 20.73 -15.24
C GLY A 163 -20.49 21.94 -14.36
N GLY A 164 -19.45 22.71 -14.70
CA GLY A 164 -19.00 23.87 -13.94
C GLY A 164 -18.26 23.56 -12.64
N LYS A 165 -18.17 22.29 -12.21
CA LYS A 165 -17.40 21.91 -11.01
C LYS A 165 -15.92 21.77 -11.33
N TYR A 166 -15.07 22.17 -10.38
CA TYR A 166 -13.65 21.88 -10.43
C TYR A 166 -13.43 20.38 -10.19
N PHE A 167 -12.67 19.74 -11.05
CA PHE A 167 -12.39 18.31 -10.99
C PHE A 167 -10.89 18.06 -11.09
N THR A 168 -10.41 17.12 -10.28
CA THR A 168 -9.05 16.59 -10.34
C THR A 168 -9.14 15.11 -10.69
N PHE A 169 -8.64 14.73 -11.87
CA PHE A 169 -8.51 13.33 -12.24
C PHE A 169 -7.35 12.70 -11.47
N PHE A 170 -7.66 11.61 -10.75
CA PHE A 170 -6.73 10.85 -9.91
C PHE A 170 -6.24 11.62 -8.67
N GLU A 171 -7.17 11.84 -7.74
CA GLU A 171 -6.92 12.48 -6.44
C GLU A 171 -6.17 11.63 -5.39
N PRO A 172 -6.22 10.28 -5.36
CA PRO A 172 -5.59 9.51 -4.30
C PRO A 172 -4.08 9.76 -4.16
N VAL A 173 -3.63 9.90 -2.91
CA VAL A 173 -2.22 9.84 -2.52
C VAL A 173 -1.95 8.45 -1.94
N PHE A 174 -0.83 7.85 -2.30
CA PHE A 174 -0.48 6.48 -1.88
C PHE A 174 1.03 6.33 -1.72
N ASN A 175 1.47 5.14 -1.32
CA ASN A 175 2.88 4.85 -1.10
C ASN A 175 3.37 3.65 -1.95
N ILE A 176 4.63 3.26 -1.72
CA ILE A 176 5.27 2.15 -2.42
C ILE A 176 4.59 0.81 -2.08
N ALA A 177 4.18 0.63 -0.82
CA ALA A 177 3.42 -0.54 -0.40
C ALA A 177 2.08 -0.67 -1.15
N ASP A 178 1.30 0.40 -1.30
CA ASP A 178 0.04 0.38 -2.06
C ASP A 178 0.26 0.07 -3.55
N SER A 179 1.34 0.62 -4.10
CA SER A 179 1.78 0.32 -5.47
C SER A 179 2.08 -1.18 -5.64
N ALA A 180 2.80 -1.78 -4.68
CA ALA A 180 3.11 -3.21 -4.70
C ALA A 180 1.84 -4.07 -4.60
N ILE A 181 0.91 -3.75 -3.71
CA ILE A 181 -0.39 -4.43 -3.62
C ILE A 181 -1.13 -4.33 -4.95
N SER A 182 -1.25 -3.13 -5.50
CA SER A 182 -1.99 -2.86 -6.73
C SER A 182 -1.42 -3.62 -7.93
N VAL A 183 -0.10 -3.58 -8.12
CA VAL A 183 0.59 -4.35 -9.17
C VAL A 183 0.40 -5.85 -8.97
N GLY A 184 0.54 -6.35 -7.74
CA GLY A 184 0.35 -7.76 -7.43
C GLY A 184 -1.07 -8.26 -7.76
N VAL A 185 -2.09 -7.48 -7.39
CA VAL A 185 -3.50 -7.76 -7.70
C VAL A 185 -3.76 -7.70 -9.21
N VAL A 186 -3.31 -6.65 -9.90
CA VAL A 186 -3.43 -6.51 -11.36
C VAL A 186 -2.79 -7.71 -12.06
N MET A 187 -1.61 -8.15 -11.61
CA MET A 187 -0.95 -9.32 -12.18
C MET A 187 -1.80 -10.59 -12.02
N LEU A 188 -2.46 -10.81 -10.89
CA LEU A 188 -3.35 -11.97 -10.70
C LEU A 188 -4.58 -11.91 -11.60
N LEU A 189 -5.17 -10.72 -11.76
CA LEU A 189 -6.37 -10.54 -12.58
C LEU A 189 -6.08 -10.72 -14.07
N PHE A 190 -5.06 -10.03 -14.60
CA PHE A 190 -4.75 -10.04 -16.02
C PHE A 190 -4.01 -11.30 -16.48
N PHE A 191 -3.16 -11.86 -15.62
CA PHE A 191 -2.42 -13.10 -15.94
C PHE A 191 -3.00 -14.33 -15.26
N ASN A 192 -4.29 -14.31 -14.90
CA ASN A 192 -4.98 -15.39 -14.20
C ASN A 192 -4.68 -16.78 -14.80
N LYS A 193 -4.83 -16.96 -16.12
CA LYS A 193 -4.58 -18.24 -16.81
C LYS A 193 -3.15 -18.76 -16.64
N ARG A 194 -2.17 -17.87 -16.50
CA ARG A 194 -0.76 -18.22 -16.26
C ARG A 194 -0.45 -18.36 -14.77
N ALA A 195 -1.16 -17.60 -13.93
CA ALA A 195 -1.08 -17.69 -12.47
C ALA A 195 -1.58 -19.05 -11.99
N PHE A 196 -2.72 -19.49 -12.53
CA PHE A 196 -3.41 -20.74 -12.24
C PHE A 196 -3.57 -21.58 -13.53
N PRO A 197 -2.49 -22.20 -14.02
CA PRO A 197 -2.57 -23.08 -15.19
C PRO A 197 -3.45 -24.28 -14.84
N LYS A 198 -4.44 -24.58 -15.71
CA LYS A 198 -5.24 -25.81 -15.59
C LYS A 198 -4.31 -27.01 -15.79
N GLU A 199 -4.47 -28.04 -14.96
CA GLU A 199 -3.81 -29.32 -15.20
C GLU A 199 -4.22 -29.82 -16.59
N LYS A 200 -3.24 -30.21 -17.42
CA LYS A 200 -3.54 -30.94 -18.66
C LYS A 200 -4.17 -32.25 -18.23
N LYS A 201 -5.48 -32.41 -18.44
CA LYS A 201 -6.09 -33.75 -18.49
C LYS A 201 -5.28 -34.56 -19.49
N SER A 202 -4.71 -35.67 -19.04
CA SER A 202 -4.19 -36.72 -19.91
C SER A 202 -5.36 -37.41 -20.61
N GLU A 203 -5.99 -36.71 -21.56
CA GLU A 203 -6.80 -37.33 -22.61
C GLU A 203 -5.83 -37.56 -23.77
N ASP A 204 -5.31 -38.79 -23.84
CA ASP A 204 -4.74 -39.47 -25.03
C ASP A 204 -3.78 -40.56 -24.57
N LYS A 205 -4.34 -41.76 -24.34
CA LYS A 205 -3.70 -43.08 -24.46
C LYS A 205 -4.72 -44.13 -24.03
N LEU A 206 -5.70 -44.38 -24.90
CA LEU A 206 -6.50 -45.61 -24.97
C LEU A 206 -7.35 -45.49 -26.26
N ASP A 207 -6.65 -45.50 -27.40
CA ASP A 207 -7.19 -45.95 -28.69
C ASP A 207 -6.28 -47.09 -29.17
#